data_AF-A0A2J0KLB7-F1
#
_entry.id   AF-A0A2J0KLB7-F1
#
_cell.length_a   1.000
_cell.length_b   1.000
_cell.length_c   1.000
_cell.angle_alpha   90.00
_cell.angle_beta   90.00
_cell.angle_gamma   90.00
#
_symmetry.space_group_name_H-M   'P 1'
#
loop_
_entity.id
_entity.type
_entity.pdbx_description
1 polymer ?
#
loop_
_entity_poly.entity_id
_entity_poly.type
_entity_poly.pdbx_seq_one_letter_code
_entity_poly.pdbx_strand_id
1 'polypeptide(L)'
;MTEEIKNKNQLEEARLKDEMEKRNSVDNKRYQESPVPAMPKKLGNIKGKMKEMSKLATPEKTLSLILEIDPLKDWVYFLALTGAILKDLLDLIEGVVILYIVVVVATFCVSIFISLMMVLANALEEQKNAGRRMMKRWLILSGATTGELLIGVDFIPMETIAVFAIYGLALLARKQAKEERKKEKKLSLEYA
;
A
#
# COMPACT_ATOMS: atom_id res chain seq x y z
N MET A 1 -2.46 -62.66 7.02
CA MET A 1 -2.17 -61.45 7.84
C MET A 1 -1.62 -60.29 6.99
N THR A 2 -0.80 -60.55 5.97
CA THR A 2 -0.22 -59.52 5.10
C THR A 2 -1.21 -58.87 4.12
N GLU A 3 -2.21 -59.60 3.62
CA GLU A 3 -3.22 -59.04 2.71
C GLU A 3 -4.21 -58.10 3.41
N GLU A 4 -4.54 -58.38 4.66
CA GLU A 4 -5.49 -57.58 5.43
C GLU A 4 -4.94 -56.18 5.75
N ILE A 5 -3.61 -56.09 5.98
CA ILE A 5 -2.90 -54.83 6.18
C ILE A 5 -2.86 -54.02 4.87
N LYS A 6 -2.64 -54.70 3.74
CA LYS A 6 -2.61 -54.06 2.43
C LYS A 6 -3.96 -53.45 2.06
N ASN A 7 -5.06 -54.14 2.40
CA ASN A 7 -6.41 -53.67 2.12
C ASN A 7 -6.82 -52.47 2.99
N LYS A 8 -6.39 -52.45 4.28
CA LYS A 8 -6.61 -51.31 5.17
C LYS A 8 -5.88 -50.05 4.70
N ASN A 9 -4.63 -50.18 4.26
CA ASN A 9 -3.86 -49.04 3.75
C ASN A 9 -4.47 -48.46 2.46
N GLN A 10 -4.95 -49.32 1.55
CA GLN A 10 -5.62 -48.86 0.32
C GLN A 10 -6.94 -48.13 0.62
N LEU A 11 -7.69 -48.60 1.62
CA LEU A 11 -8.92 -47.94 2.06
C LEU A 11 -8.65 -46.57 2.69
N GLU A 12 -7.56 -46.45 3.46
CA GLU A 12 -7.17 -45.19 4.10
C GLU A 12 -6.67 -44.16 3.08
N GLU A 13 -5.88 -44.58 2.08
CA GLU A 13 -5.49 -43.73 0.96
C GLU A 13 -6.69 -43.23 0.13
N ALA A 14 -7.70 -44.08 -0.07
CA ALA A 14 -8.92 -43.69 -0.77
C ALA A 14 -9.73 -42.63 0.02
N ARG A 15 -9.81 -42.75 1.34
CA ARG A 15 -10.48 -41.76 2.20
C ARG A 15 -9.74 -40.42 2.23
N LEU A 16 -8.41 -40.46 2.30
CA LEU A 16 -7.58 -39.26 2.26
C LEU A 16 -7.69 -38.50 0.93
N LYS A 17 -7.76 -39.21 -0.20
CA LYS A 17 -7.98 -38.59 -1.51
C LYS A 17 -9.35 -37.92 -1.61
N ASP A 18 -10.41 -38.57 -1.14
CA ASP A 18 -11.76 -38.01 -1.15
C ASP A 18 -11.89 -36.78 -0.22
N GLU A 19 -11.20 -36.78 0.93
CA GLU A 19 -11.13 -35.60 1.81
C GLU A 19 -10.33 -34.45 1.18
N MET A 20 -9.21 -34.72 0.51
CA MET A 20 -8.44 -33.70 -0.19
C MET A 20 -9.22 -33.08 -1.36
N GLU A 21 -9.99 -33.89 -2.10
CA GLU A 21 -10.83 -33.41 -3.20
C GLU A 21 -12.01 -32.56 -2.69
N LYS A 22 -12.61 -32.93 -1.56
CA LYS A 22 -13.61 -32.12 -0.87
C LYS A 22 -13.05 -30.80 -0.33
N ARG A 23 -11.84 -30.78 0.22
CA ARG A 23 -11.18 -29.52 0.65
C ARG A 23 -10.87 -28.62 -0.54
N ASN A 24 -10.32 -29.16 -1.62
CA ASN A 24 -10.00 -28.40 -2.83
C ASN A 24 -11.27 -27.81 -3.50
N SER A 25 -12.39 -28.53 -3.51
CA SER A 25 -13.64 -28.02 -4.07
C SER A 25 -14.30 -26.92 -3.21
N VAL A 26 -14.09 -26.93 -1.88
CA VAL A 26 -14.55 -25.87 -0.97
C VAL A 26 -13.70 -24.60 -1.12
N ASP A 27 -12.39 -24.73 -1.22
CA ASP A 27 -11.51 -23.56 -1.41
C ASP A 27 -11.69 -22.93 -2.81
N ASN A 28 -11.93 -23.72 -3.86
CA ASN A 28 -12.15 -23.19 -5.20
C ASN A 28 -13.47 -22.40 -5.33
N LYS A 29 -14.53 -22.79 -4.58
CA LYS A 29 -15.77 -21.99 -4.51
C LYS A 29 -15.57 -20.64 -3.81
N ARG A 30 -14.64 -20.54 -2.86
CA ARG A 30 -14.34 -19.29 -2.14
C ARG A 30 -13.65 -18.25 -3.02
N TYR A 31 -12.95 -18.68 -4.07
CA TYR A 31 -12.30 -17.79 -5.04
C TYR A 31 -13.20 -17.38 -6.22
N GLN A 32 -14.22 -18.17 -6.57
CA GLN A 32 -15.14 -17.82 -7.67
C GLN A 32 -16.25 -16.84 -7.28
N GLU A 33 -16.56 -16.66 -5.99
CA GLU A 33 -17.60 -15.72 -5.53
C GLU A 33 -17.08 -14.37 -5.02
N SER A 34 -15.77 -14.10 -5.11
CA SER A 34 -15.30 -12.73 -5.01
C SER A 34 -15.46 -12.10 -6.40
N PRO A 35 -16.48 -11.26 -6.66
CA PRO A 35 -16.59 -10.57 -7.93
C PRO A 35 -15.28 -9.81 -8.13
N VAL A 36 -14.50 -10.25 -9.13
CA VAL A 36 -13.36 -9.47 -9.61
C VAL A 36 -13.94 -8.09 -9.88
N PRO A 37 -13.54 -7.03 -9.14
CA PRO A 37 -14.17 -5.75 -9.29
C PRO A 37 -13.90 -5.32 -10.73
N ALA A 38 -14.93 -5.40 -11.57
CA ALA A 38 -14.89 -4.93 -12.93
C ALA A 38 -14.25 -3.54 -12.90
N MET A 39 -13.08 -3.41 -13.52
CA MET A 39 -12.37 -2.14 -13.59
C MET A 39 -13.37 -1.12 -14.15
N PRO A 40 -13.78 -0.10 -13.37
CA PRO A 40 -14.77 0.83 -13.86
C PRO A 40 -14.11 1.65 -14.97
N LYS A 41 -14.46 1.34 -16.22
CA LYS A 41 -14.33 2.24 -17.38
C LYS A 41 -15.20 3.48 -17.12
N LYS A 42 -14.77 4.35 -16.21
CA LYS A 42 -15.35 5.68 -15.97
C LYS A 42 -14.24 6.73 -15.99
N LEU A 43 -13.65 6.93 -17.17
CA LEU A 43 -12.86 8.12 -17.49
C LEU A 43 -13.71 9.41 -17.53
N GLY A 44 -15.05 9.31 -17.54
CA GLY A 44 -15.96 10.45 -17.71
C GLY A 44 -16.22 11.32 -16.45
N ASN A 45 -15.72 10.95 -15.26
CA ASN A 45 -16.08 11.63 -14.00
C ASN A 45 -14.92 12.37 -13.29
N ILE A 46 -13.85 12.69 -14.01
CA ILE A 46 -12.69 13.40 -13.46
C ILE A 46 -13.11 14.79 -12.93
N LYS A 47 -13.97 15.51 -13.66
CA LYS A 47 -14.48 16.84 -13.28
C LYS A 47 -15.30 16.82 -11.97
N GLY A 48 -16.08 15.77 -11.74
CA GLY A 48 -16.84 15.58 -10.50
C GLY A 48 -15.95 15.25 -9.30
N LYS A 49 -14.96 14.36 -9.49
CA LYS A 49 -13.96 14.04 -8.46
C LYS A 49 -13.07 15.23 -8.12
N MET A 50 -12.75 16.09 -9.09
CA MET A 50 -11.96 17.31 -8.84
C MET A 50 -12.74 18.31 -7.96
N LYS A 51 -14.06 18.41 -8.14
CA LYS A 51 -14.97 19.23 -7.31
C LYS A 51 -15.17 18.65 -5.90
N GLU A 52 -15.04 17.33 -5.74
CA GLU A 52 -14.96 16.69 -4.42
C GLU A 52 -13.57 16.84 -3.77
N MET A 53 -12.49 16.80 -4.55
CA MET A 53 -11.13 17.06 -4.07
C MET A 53 -10.95 18.52 -3.61
N SER A 54 -11.58 19.49 -4.28
CA SER A 54 -11.60 20.88 -3.79
C SER A 54 -12.40 21.04 -2.49
N LYS A 55 -13.40 20.17 -2.23
CA LYS A 55 -14.12 20.08 -0.94
C LYS A 55 -13.39 19.24 0.12
N LEU A 56 -12.26 18.63 -0.23
CA LEU A 56 -11.32 17.99 0.69
C LEU A 56 -10.19 18.95 1.11
N ALA A 57 -9.96 20.01 0.33
CA ALA A 57 -9.05 21.11 0.65
C ALA A 57 -9.66 22.17 1.60
N THR A 58 -10.76 21.85 2.29
CA THR A 58 -11.30 22.72 3.33
C THR A 58 -10.31 22.76 4.51
N PRO A 59 -9.91 23.95 5.01
CA PRO A 59 -8.91 24.07 6.08
C PRO A 59 -9.28 23.31 7.36
N GLU A 60 -10.57 23.11 7.62
CA GLU A 60 -11.05 22.30 8.75
C GLU A 60 -10.68 20.81 8.63
N LYS A 61 -10.72 20.26 7.41
CA LYS A 61 -10.36 18.86 7.17
C LYS A 61 -8.85 18.66 7.28
N THR A 62 -8.04 19.60 6.81
CA THR A 62 -6.58 19.55 6.95
C THR A 62 -6.14 19.69 8.41
N LEU A 63 -6.82 20.51 9.21
CA LEU A 63 -6.57 20.59 10.66
C LEU A 63 -6.91 19.26 11.37
N SER A 64 -8.03 18.63 10.99
CA SER A 64 -8.39 17.31 11.54
C SER A 64 -7.39 16.20 11.16
N LEU A 65 -6.67 16.36 10.05
CA LEU A 65 -5.61 15.45 9.62
C LEU A 65 -4.31 15.67 10.41
N ILE A 66 -3.97 16.93 10.71
CA ILE A 66 -2.81 17.28 11.55
C ILE A 66 -2.97 16.72 12.97
N LEU A 67 -4.19 16.66 13.50
CA LEU A 67 -4.48 16.04 14.80
C LEU A 67 -4.32 14.51 14.80
N GLU A 68 -4.18 13.89 13.63
CA GLU A 68 -4.02 12.44 13.46
C GLU A 68 -2.55 12.00 13.48
N ILE A 69 -1.64 12.95 13.63
CA ILE A 69 -0.19 12.71 13.67
C ILE A 69 0.15 11.92 14.92
N ASP A 70 0.77 10.75 14.72
CA ASP A 70 1.23 9.85 15.77
C ASP A 70 2.78 9.90 15.73
N PRO A 71 3.47 10.64 16.62
CA PRO A 71 4.91 10.94 16.48
C PRO A 71 5.77 9.69 16.31
N LEU A 72 5.42 8.61 17.00
CA LEU A 72 6.11 7.32 16.94
C LEU A 72 5.97 6.61 15.59
N LYS A 73 4.77 6.63 14.99
CA LYS A 73 4.53 6.01 13.68
C LYS A 73 4.98 6.91 12.54
N ASP A 74 4.92 8.22 12.76
CA ASP A 74 5.25 9.24 11.77
C ASP A 74 6.73 9.49 11.65
N TRP A 75 7.51 9.08 12.67
CA TRP A 75 8.97 9.07 12.60
C TRP A 75 9.50 8.30 11.37
N VAL A 76 8.87 7.18 11.02
CA VAL A 76 9.25 6.37 9.86
C VAL A 76 9.06 7.14 8.55
N TYR A 77 7.96 7.91 8.44
CA TYR A 77 7.70 8.78 7.29
C TYR A 77 8.63 9.99 7.28
N PHE A 78 9.00 10.51 8.44
CA PHE A 78 9.95 11.62 8.56
C PHE A 78 11.36 11.21 8.11
N LEU A 79 11.81 10.00 8.46
CA LEU A 79 13.06 9.44 7.96
C LEU A 79 13.02 9.21 6.44
N ALA A 80 11.91 8.68 5.91
CA ALA A 80 11.73 8.52 4.47
C ALA A 80 11.73 9.88 3.74
N LEU A 81 11.08 10.90 4.31
CA LEU A 81 11.06 12.26 3.76
C LEU A 81 12.44 12.91 3.78
N THR A 82 13.19 12.74 4.88
CA THR A 82 14.55 13.25 4.98
C THR A 82 15.47 12.60 3.95
N GLY A 83 15.32 11.29 3.74
CA GLY A 83 16.04 10.55 2.70
C GLY A 83 15.71 11.04 1.29
N ALA A 84 14.44 11.27 0.98
CA ALA A 84 14.00 11.80 -0.31
C ALA A 84 14.52 13.22 -0.57
N ILE A 85 14.42 14.12 0.41
CA ILE A 85 14.95 15.49 0.30
C ILE A 85 16.46 15.47 0.10
N LEU A 86 17.17 14.63 0.85
CA LEU A 86 18.62 14.51 0.73
C LEU A 86 19.00 14.01 -0.67
N LYS A 87 18.29 13.02 -1.20
CA LYS A 87 18.46 12.53 -2.57
C LYS A 87 18.22 13.64 -3.59
N ASP A 88 17.08 14.33 -3.52
CA ASP A 88 16.75 15.40 -4.47
C ASP A 88 17.80 16.54 -4.44
N LEU A 89 18.42 16.78 -3.28
CA LEU A 89 19.55 17.71 -3.16
C LEU A 89 20.84 17.19 -3.83
N LEU A 90 21.10 15.88 -3.80
CA LEU A 90 22.23 15.29 -4.54
C LEU A 90 22.02 15.45 -6.04
N ASP A 91 20.83 15.11 -6.54
CA ASP A 91 20.50 15.19 -7.97
C ASP A 91 20.63 16.63 -8.49
N LEU A 92 20.28 17.63 -7.67
CA LEU A 92 20.35 19.05 -8.05
C LEU A 92 21.79 19.58 -8.22
N ILE A 93 22.78 18.90 -7.65
CA ILE A 93 24.21 19.27 -7.73
C ILE A 93 24.89 18.58 -8.91
N GLU A 94 24.33 17.49 -9.43
CA GLU A 94 24.98 16.60 -10.40
C GLU A 94 24.79 17.06 -11.86
N GLY A 95 25.44 18.16 -12.24
CA GLY A 95 25.46 18.70 -13.61
C GLY A 95 26.48 18.08 -14.57
N VAL A 96 27.16 16.99 -14.22
CA VAL A 96 28.25 16.39 -15.02
C VAL A 96 27.94 14.93 -15.38
N VAL A 97 28.05 14.58 -16.66
CA VAL A 97 27.64 13.28 -17.25
C VAL A 97 28.20 12.04 -16.54
N ILE A 98 29.39 12.11 -15.94
CA ILE A 98 30.01 10.98 -15.20
C ILE A 98 29.29 10.69 -13.87
N LEU A 99 28.65 11.70 -13.26
CA LEU A 99 27.86 11.53 -12.04
C LEU A 99 26.52 10.84 -12.31
N TYR A 100 26.03 10.81 -13.55
CA TYR A 100 24.74 10.20 -13.90
C TYR A 100 24.60 8.74 -13.45
N ILE A 101 25.66 7.93 -13.59
CA ILE A 101 25.61 6.52 -13.14
C ILE A 101 25.50 6.45 -11.61
N VAL A 102 26.17 7.36 -10.89
CA VAL A 102 26.12 7.44 -9.43
C VAL A 102 24.72 7.88 -8.98
N VAL A 103 24.13 8.87 -9.64
CA VAL A 103 22.75 9.35 -9.42
C VAL A 103 21.76 8.19 -9.54
N VAL A 104 21.83 7.42 -10.63
CA VAL A 104 20.88 6.33 -10.89
C VAL A 104 20.99 5.24 -9.81
N VAL A 105 22.20 4.90 -9.39
CA VAL A 105 22.43 3.93 -8.31
C VAL A 105 21.94 4.48 -6.97
N ALA A 106 22.22 5.76 -6.66
CA ALA A 106 21.75 6.42 -5.45
C ALA A 106 20.23 6.48 -5.39
N THR A 107 19.57 6.88 -6.49
CA THR A 107 18.12 6.89 -6.67
C THR A 107 17.52 5.51 -6.41
N PHE A 108 18.11 4.46 -6.98
CA PHE A 108 17.65 3.09 -6.75
C PHE A 108 17.77 2.68 -5.28
N CYS A 109 18.90 3.01 -4.63
CA CYS A 109 19.11 2.75 -3.20
C CYS A 109 18.09 3.49 -2.31
N VAL A 110 17.83 4.77 -2.61
CA VAL A 110 16.88 5.61 -1.87
C VAL A 110 15.45 5.11 -2.07
N SER A 111 15.08 4.74 -3.29
CA SER A 111 13.79 4.11 -3.61
C SER A 111 13.58 2.79 -2.82
N ILE A 112 14.60 1.93 -2.71
CA ILE A 112 14.53 0.71 -1.86
C ILE A 112 14.36 1.10 -0.38
N PHE A 113 15.15 2.06 0.11
CA PHE A 113 15.08 2.51 1.50
C PHE A 113 13.68 3.04 1.84
N ILE A 114 13.12 3.91 1.00
CA ILE A 114 11.78 4.46 1.14
C ILE A 114 10.73 3.34 1.10
N SER A 115 10.88 2.36 0.20
CA SER A 115 9.99 1.20 0.11
C SER A 115 9.99 0.36 1.39
N LEU A 116 11.17 0.08 1.97
CA LEU A 116 11.30 -0.64 3.24
C LEU A 116 10.66 0.13 4.40
N MET A 117 10.84 1.46 4.44
CA MET A 117 10.19 2.32 5.44
C MET A 117 8.66 2.27 5.33
N MET A 118 8.09 2.20 4.13
CA MET A 118 6.64 2.03 3.95
C MET A 118 6.15 0.66 4.39
N VAL A 119 6.92 -0.40 4.15
CA VAL A 119 6.60 -1.75 4.63
C VAL A 119 6.57 -1.75 6.15
N LEU A 120 7.58 -1.16 6.79
CA LEU A 120 7.63 -1.04 8.24
C LEU A 120 6.45 -0.22 8.79
N ALA A 121 6.14 0.93 8.17
CA ALA A 121 5.02 1.77 8.58
C ALA A 121 3.66 1.04 8.44
N ASN A 122 3.49 0.21 7.41
CA ASN A 122 2.29 -0.63 7.28
C ASN A 122 2.25 -1.76 8.32
N ALA A 123 3.39 -2.35 8.66
CA ALA A 123 3.46 -3.38 9.70
C ALA A 123 3.07 -2.82 11.08
N LEU A 124 3.35 -1.54 11.33
CA LEU A 124 2.92 -0.82 12.54
C LEU A 124 1.43 -0.42 12.54
N GLU A 125 0.73 -0.54 11.42
CA GLU A 125 -0.68 -0.20 11.27
C GLU A 125 -1.57 -1.46 11.21
N GLU A 126 -2.23 -1.81 12.32
CA GLU A 126 -3.28 -2.84 12.33
C GLU A 126 -4.55 -2.36 11.60
N GLN A 127 -4.56 -2.49 10.27
CA GLN A 127 -5.69 -2.08 9.44
C GLN A 127 -6.17 -3.17 8.48
N LYS A 128 -7.50 -3.28 8.37
CA LYS A 128 -8.17 -4.01 7.29
C LYS A 128 -7.77 -3.35 5.94
N ASN A 129 -7.33 -4.17 4.99
CA ASN A 129 -6.86 -3.78 3.65
C ASN A 129 -5.44 -3.17 3.53
N ALA A 130 -4.51 -3.52 4.43
CA ALA A 130 -3.11 -3.08 4.36
C ALA A 130 -2.47 -3.37 2.97
N GLY A 131 -2.68 -4.55 2.39
CA GLY A 131 -2.09 -4.93 1.09
C GLY A 131 -2.51 -4.02 -0.07
N ARG A 132 -3.80 -3.63 -0.16
CA ARG A 132 -4.27 -2.73 -1.23
C ARG A 132 -3.72 -1.32 -1.07
N ARG A 133 -3.54 -0.84 0.16
CA ARG A 133 -2.93 0.47 0.44
C ARG A 133 -1.43 0.45 0.11
N MET A 134 -0.75 -0.62 0.48
CA MET A 134 0.66 -0.84 0.15
C MET A 134 0.90 -0.84 -1.37
N MET A 135 0.07 -1.57 -2.13
CA MET A 135 0.17 -1.59 -3.59
C MET A 135 -0.01 -0.20 -4.21
N LYS A 136 -0.94 0.63 -3.71
CA LYS A 136 -1.10 2.01 -4.18
C LYS A 136 0.13 2.87 -3.90
N ARG A 137 0.71 2.75 -2.70
CA ARG A 137 1.91 3.49 -2.31
C ARG A 137 3.12 3.07 -3.17
N TRP A 138 3.28 1.77 -3.40
CA TRP A 138 4.27 1.22 -4.32
C TRP A 138 4.12 1.77 -5.73
N LEU A 139 2.88 1.83 -6.23
CA LEU A 139 2.62 2.32 -7.59
C LEU A 139 2.91 3.83 -7.74
N ILE A 140 2.68 4.61 -6.68
CA ILE A 140 3.07 6.02 -6.63
C ILE A 140 4.60 6.16 -6.62
N LEU A 141 5.29 5.39 -5.76
CA LEU A 141 6.74 5.42 -5.65
C LEU A 141 7.40 4.98 -6.96
N SER A 142 7.01 3.83 -7.52
CA SER A 142 7.54 3.34 -8.80
C SER A 142 7.26 4.31 -9.95
N GLY A 143 6.10 4.97 -9.92
CA GLY A 143 5.75 6.00 -10.89
C GLY A 143 6.65 7.24 -10.80
N ALA A 144 7.01 7.65 -9.58
CA ALA A 144 7.95 8.75 -9.35
C ALA A 144 9.36 8.37 -9.81
N THR A 145 9.88 7.23 -9.37
CA THR A 145 11.22 6.73 -9.77
C THR A 145 11.32 6.56 -11.29
N THR A 146 10.30 5.98 -11.94
CA THR A 146 10.30 5.82 -13.41
C THR A 146 10.20 7.17 -14.12
N GLY A 147 9.49 8.14 -13.52
CA GLY A 147 9.38 9.50 -14.04
C GLY A 147 10.70 10.27 -13.97
N GLU A 148 11.49 10.06 -12.92
CA GLU A 148 12.82 10.65 -12.78
C GLU A 148 13.82 10.05 -13.78
N LEU A 149 13.77 8.73 -14.02
CA LEU A 149 14.61 8.07 -15.03
C LEU A 149 14.40 8.59 -16.47
N LEU A 150 13.39 9.42 -16.71
CA LEU A 150 13.23 10.14 -17.97
C LEU A 150 14.15 11.35 -17.99
N ILE A 151 15.13 11.31 -18.89
CA ILE A 151 16.13 12.36 -19.12
C ILE A 151 15.46 13.75 -19.16
N GLY A 152 15.87 14.61 -18.22
CA GLY A 152 15.42 16.01 -18.12
C GLY A 152 14.33 16.29 -17.08
N VAL A 153 13.85 15.27 -16.36
CA VAL A 153 12.90 15.43 -15.23
C VAL A 153 13.62 15.51 -13.87
N ASP A 154 14.93 15.20 -13.83
CA ASP A 154 15.77 15.16 -12.61
C ASP A 154 15.79 16.46 -11.79
N PHE A 155 15.38 17.60 -12.36
CA PHE A 155 15.29 18.87 -11.63
C PHE A 155 14.06 18.96 -10.72
N ILE A 156 13.04 18.12 -10.93
CA ILE A 156 11.82 18.12 -10.13
C ILE A 156 12.00 17.11 -9.00
N PRO A 157 11.81 17.51 -7.72
CA PRO A 157 11.91 16.61 -6.56
C PRO A 157 10.71 15.65 -6.49
N MET A 158 10.62 14.75 -7.46
CA MET A 158 9.49 13.85 -7.69
C MET A 158 9.40 12.81 -6.57
N GLU A 159 10.53 12.30 -6.09
CA GLU A 159 10.60 11.44 -4.92
C GLU A 159 10.06 12.14 -3.65
N THR A 160 10.46 13.38 -3.36
CA THR A 160 9.90 14.13 -2.22
C THR A 160 8.38 14.29 -2.33
N ILE A 161 7.88 14.65 -3.52
CA ILE A 161 6.44 14.79 -3.77
C ILE A 161 5.73 13.44 -3.57
N ALA A 162 6.32 12.33 -4.02
CA ALA A 162 5.77 10.99 -3.86
C ALA A 162 5.68 10.58 -2.39
N VAL A 163 6.74 10.80 -1.61
CA VAL A 163 6.73 10.52 -0.16
C VAL A 163 5.67 11.37 0.55
N PHE A 164 5.54 12.65 0.17
CA PHE A 164 4.53 13.53 0.75
C PHE A 164 3.10 13.05 0.43
N ALA A 165 2.84 12.66 -0.83
CA ALA A 165 1.56 12.09 -1.24
C ALA A 165 1.25 10.80 -0.49
N ILE A 166 2.25 9.94 -0.28
CA ILE A 166 2.11 8.68 0.45
C ILE A 166 1.82 8.91 1.93
N TYR A 167 2.50 9.89 2.54
CA TYR A 167 2.23 10.30 3.92
C TYR A 167 0.79 10.85 4.07
N GLY A 168 0.34 11.70 3.14
CA GLY A 168 -1.05 12.17 3.11
C GLY A 168 -2.07 11.03 2.98
N LEU A 169 -1.78 10.02 2.14
CA LEU A 169 -2.61 8.82 2.05
C LEU A 169 -2.60 7.99 3.35
N ALA A 170 -1.49 7.96 4.08
CA ALA A 170 -1.41 7.31 5.38
C ALA A 170 -2.25 8.02 6.46
N LEU A 171 -2.20 9.36 6.51
CA LEU A 171 -3.04 10.14 7.42
C LEU A 171 -4.54 9.95 7.14
N LEU A 172 -4.94 10.01 5.86
CA LEU A 172 -6.31 9.74 5.44
C LEU A 172 -6.75 8.31 5.83
N ALA A 173 -5.87 7.34 5.63
CA ALA A 173 -6.08 5.95 6.00
C ALA A 173 -6.33 5.76 7.50
N ARG A 174 -5.62 6.49 8.36
CA ARG A 174 -5.79 6.47 9.83
C ARG A 174 -7.10 7.09 10.27
N LYS A 175 -7.44 8.26 9.73
CA LYS A 175 -8.71 8.93 10.02
C LYS A 175 -9.91 8.04 9.69
N GLN A 176 -9.92 7.43 8.50
CA GLN A 176 -10.97 6.50 8.08
C GLN A 176 -11.09 5.31 9.04
N ALA A 177 -9.97 4.72 9.47
CA ALA A 177 -9.99 3.61 10.41
C ALA A 177 -10.53 4.01 11.79
N LYS A 178 -10.25 5.22 12.29
CA LYS A 178 -10.85 5.70 13.55
C LYS A 178 -12.35 5.96 13.41
N GLU A 179 -12.81 6.49 12.28
CA GLU A 179 -14.23 6.68 12.00
C GLU A 179 -14.99 5.35 11.93
N GLU A 180 -14.41 4.33 11.27
CA GLU A 180 -14.97 2.98 11.22
C GLU A 180 -15.07 2.35 12.62
N ARG A 181 -14.00 2.42 13.42
CA ARG A 181 -14.02 1.93 14.81
C ARG A 181 -15.05 2.65 15.68
N LYS A 182 -15.25 3.97 15.49
CA LYS A 182 -16.29 4.73 16.19
C LYS A 182 -17.70 4.29 15.80
N LYS A 183 -17.93 3.97 14.52
CA LYS A 183 -19.22 3.45 14.05
C LYS A 183 -19.49 2.04 14.59
N GLU A 184 -18.50 1.15 14.54
CA GLU A 184 -18.60 -0.21 15.10
C GLU A 184 -18.93 -0.18 16.60
N LYS A 185 -18.25 0.68 17.39
CA LYS A 185 -18.54 0.84 18.82
C LYS A 185 -19.94 1.37 19.12
N LYS A 186 -20.45 2.29 18.30
CA LYS A 186 -21.83 2.82 18.45
C LYS A 186 -22.85 1.73 18.17
N LEU A 187 -22.67 0.97 17.09
CA LEU A 187 -23.53 -0.17 16.79
C LEU A 187 -23.52 -1.18 17.94
N SER A 188 -22.34 -1.56 18.45
CA SER A 188 -22.28 -2.56 19.53
C SER A 188 -22.93 -2.12 20.84
N LEU A 189 -23.05 -0.81 21.09
CA LEU A 189 -23.74 -0.27 22.26
C LEU A 189 -25.24 -0.11 22.05
N GLU A 190 -25.69 0.01 20.81
CA GLU A 190 -27.12 0.11 20.47
C GLU A 190 -27.81 -1.27 20.50
N TYR A 191 -27.05 -2.34 20.27
CA TYR A 191 -27.54 -3.73 20.29
C TYR A 191 -27.23 -4.50 21.58
N ALA A 192 -26.64 -3.86 22.59
CA ALA A 192 -26.35 -4.43 23.92
C ALA A 192 -27.36 -3.94 24.95
#